data_AF-A0A963ZYZ8-F1
#
_entry.id   AF-A0A963ZYZ8-F1
#
_cell.length_a   1.000
_cell.length_b   1.000
_cell.length_c   1.000
_cell.angle_alpha   90.00
_cell.angle_beta   90.00
_cell.angle_gamma   90.00
#
_symmetry.space_group_name_H-M   'P 1'
#
loop_
_entity.id
_entity.type
_entity.pdbx_description
1 polymer ?
#
loop_
_entity_poly.entity_id
_entity_poly.type
_entity_poly.pdbx_seq_one_letter_code
_entity_poly.pdbx_strand_id
1 'polypeptide(L)'
;MDDDRVIKMAQKRVRAKKKFYKHFGAFIAVTGFFLAMNVLTFDESGNWWFFFPVLPWGVAILIHYFNVFGLPASNNALTPEWESEELEKEIKRLRSELHIRMEKQPEGLDLNEQMELKELEKEQDKRWKEEDLV
;
A
#
# COMPACT_ATOMS: atom_id res chain seq x y z
N MET A 1 2.78 -16.75 -15.01
CA MET A 1 2.23 -16.32 -13.71
C MET A 1 2.51 -14.84 -13.41
N ASP A 2 3.68 -14.29 -13.78
CA ASP A 2 3.94 -12.84 -13.60
C ASP A 2 3.14 -11.93 -14.53
N ASP A 3 2.91 -12.34 -15.78
CA ASP A 3 2.13 -11.54 -16.74
C ASP A 3 0.70 -11.24 -16.26
N ASP A 4 0.05 -12.19 -15.58
CA ASP A 4 -1.30 -11.99 -15.04
C ASP A 4 -1.35 -10.91 -13.95
N ARG A 5 -0.28 -10.73 -13.17
CA ARG A 5 -0.20 -9.70 -12.13
C ARG A 5 -0.05 -8.31 -12.76
N VAL A 6 0.84 -8.20 -13.75
CA VAL A 6 1.06 -6.95 -14.51
C VAL A 6 -0.21 -6.53 -15.25
N ILE A 7 -0.90 -7.47 -15.91
CA ILE A 7 -2.17 -7.20 -16.61
C ILE A 7 -3.25 -6.75 -15.63
N LYS A 8 -3.39 -7.40 -14.47
CA LYS A 8 -4.38 -6.98 -13.44
C LYS A 8 -4.08 -5.59 -12.88
N MET A 9 -2.81 -5.25 -12.67
CA MET A 9 -2.40 -3.91 -12.22
C MET A 9 -2.69 -2.85 -13.29
N ALA A 10 -2.35 -3.13 -14.55
CA ALA A 10 -2.66 -2.24 -15.68
C ALA A 10 -4.18 -2.02 -15.81
N GLN A 11 -4.98 -3.08 -15.70
CA GLN A 11 -6.45 -2.99 -15.75
C GLN A 11 -7.04 -2.19 -14.58
N LYS A 12 -6.47 -2.29 -13.37
CA LYS A 12 -6.89 -1.47 -12.23
C LYS A 12 -6.63 0.01 -12.50
N ARG A 13 -5.46 0.37 -13.04
CA ARG A 13 -5.12 1.75 -13.42
C ARG A 13 -6.06 2.31 -14.49
N VAL A 14 -6.34 1.53 -15.53
CA VAL A 14 -7.27 1.95 -16.60
C VAL A 14 -8.68 2.12 -16.07
N ARG A 15 -9.16 1.22 -15.20
CA ARG A 15 -10.49 1.34 -14.56
C ARG A 15 -10.59 2.58 -13.66
N ALA A 16 -9.56 2.89 -12.89
CA ALA A 16 -9.52 4.11 -12.06
C ALA A 16 -9.62 5.38 -12.91
N LYS A 17 -8.83 5.47 -14.00
CA LYS A 17 -8.91 6.57 -14.96
C LYS A 17 -10.30 6.65 -15.61
N LYS A 18 -10.88 5.52 -16.03
CA LYS A 18 -12.21 5.49 -16.65
C LYS A 18 -13.31 5.96 -15.69
N LYS A 19 -13.22 5.61 -14.41
CA LYS A 19 -14.15 6.06 -13.36
C LYS A 19 -14.03 7.56 -13.14
N PHE A 20 -12.81 8.11 -13.14
CA PHE A 20 -12.59 9.55 -13.07
C PHE A 20 -13.24 10.29 -14.24
N TYR A 21 -13.04 9.85 -15.48
CA TYR A 21 -13.63 10.50 -16.65
C TYR A 21 -15.16 10.56 -16.56
N LYS A 22 -15.82 9.53 -16.00
CA LYS A 22 -17.27 9.54 -15.75
C LYS A 22 -17.67 10.65 -14.76
N HIS A 23 -16.95 10.79 -13.65
CA HIS A 23 -17.21 11.84 -12.65
C HIS A 23 -16.86 13.23 -13.18
N PHE A 24 -15.78 13.36 -13.94
CA PHE A 24 -15.35 14.60 -14.59
C PHE A 24 -16.36 15.07 -15.66
N GLY A 25 -16.91 14.15 -16.45
CA GLY A 25 -17.98 14.47 -17.40
C GLY A 25 -19.25 14.96 -16.70
N ALA A 26 -19.64 14.33 -15.59
CA ALA A 26 -20.76 14.80 -14.78
C ALA A 26 -20.50 16.19 -14.18
N PHE A 27 -19.27 16.47 -13.75
CA PHE A 27 -18.88 17.81 -13.31
C PHE A 27 -19.03 18.85 -14.41
N ILE A 28 -18.49 18.60 -15.61
CA ILE A 28 -18.62 19.54 -16.73
C ILE A 28 -20.10 19.81 -17.04
N ALA A 29 -20.94 18.77 -17.02
CA ALA A 29 -22.38 18.93 -17.24
C ALA A 29 -23.02 19.81 -16.15
N VAL A 30 -22.69 19.60 -14.87
CA VAL A 30 -23.20 20.39 -13.74
C VAL A 30 -22.69 21.82 -13.78
N THR A 31 -21.39 22.04 -14.01
CA THR A 31 -20.79 23.38 -14.15
C THR A 31 -21.38 24.12 -15.35
N GLY A 32 -21.55 23.46 -16.49
CA GLY A 32 -22.20 24.03 -17.67
C GLY A 32 -23.66 24.39 -17.41
N PHE A 33 -24.38 23.55 -16.65
CA PHE A 33 -25.75 23.84 -16.22
C PHE A 33 -25.84 25.08 -15.32
N PHE A 34 -24.95 25.19 -14.31
CA PHE A 34 -24.89 26.38 -13.45
C PHE A 34 -24.45 27.64 -14.20
N LEU A 35 -23.51 27.52 -15.13
CA LEU A 35 -23.09 28.63 -15.99
C LEU A 35 -24.26 29.09 -16.88
N ALA A 36 -25.00 28.16 -17.49
CA ALA A 36 -26.16 28.45 -18.31
C ALA A 36 -27.27 29.14 -17.48
N MET A 37 -27.57 28.65 -16.27
CA MET A 37 -28.47 29.34 -15.34
C MET A 37 -27.98 30.75 -15.03
N ASN A 38 -26.69 30.94 -14.76
CA ASN A 38 -26.14 32.25 -14.42
C ASN A 38 -26.31 33.26 -15.57
N VAL A 39 -26.16 32.81 -16.83
CA VAL A 39 -26.40 33.64 -18.02
C VAL A 39 -27.89 33.97 -18.19
N LEU A 40 -28.78 33.01 -17.90
CA LEU A 40 -30.23 33.20 -18.02
C LEU A 40 -30.83 34.06 -16.90
N THR A 41 -30.22 34.10 -15.73
CA THR A 41 -30.69 34.86 -14.55
C THR A 41 -29.94 36.20 -14.38
N PHE A 42 -29.06 36.56 -15.30
CA PHE A 42 -28.15 37.71 -15.17
C PHE A 42 -28.84 39.08 -15.22
N ASP A 43 -30.15 39.17 -15.43
CA ASP A 43 -30.82 40.44 -15.73
C ASP A 43 -31.45 41.15 -14.51
N GLU A 44 -31.74 40.47 -13.38
CA GLU A 44 -32.62 41.09 -12.36
C GLU A 44 -32.10 41.26 -10.93
N SER A 45 -31.01 40.60 -10.51
CA SER A 45 -30.70 40.53 -9.06
C SER A 45 -29.33 41.03 -8.61
N GLY A 46 -28.39 41.34 -9.53
CA GLY A 46 -27.04 41.82 -9.18
C GLY A 46 -26.24 40.90 -8.25
N ASN A 47 -26.77 39.71 -7.95
CA ASN A 47 -26.27 38.79 -6.95
C ASN A 47 -25.58 37.62 -7.63
N TRP A 48 -24.29 37.46 -7.36
CA TRP A 48 -23.47 36.38 -7.90
C TRP A 48 -23.73 35.08 -7.13
N TRP A 49 -24.99 34.60 -7.15
CA TRP A 49 -25.41 33.39 -6.43
C TRP A 49 -24.72 32.12 -6.96
N PHE A 50 -24.14 32.17 -8.17
CA PHE A 50 -23.41 31.07 -8.78
C PHE A 50 -22.19 30.61 -7.94
N PHE A 51 -21.60 31.48 -7.11
CA PHE A 51 -20.48 31.10 -6.26
C PHE A 51 -20.83 30.06 -5.21
N PHE A 52 -22.06 30.08 -4.68
CA PHE A 52 -22.50 29.13 -3.65
C PHE A 52 -22.44 27.67 -4.10
N PRO A 53 -22.95 27.30 -5.30
CA PRO A 53 -22.76 25.95 -5.82
C PRO A 53 -21.34 25.74 -6.39
N VAL A 54 -20.71 26.73 -7.02
CA VAL A 54 -19.40 26.53 -7.67
C VAL A 54 -18.27 26.34 -6.65
N LEU A 55 -18.30 26.98 -5.48
CA LEU A 55 -17.24 26.82 -4.46
C LEU A 55 -17.10 25.38 -3.95
N PRO A 56 -18.16 24.74 -3.40
CA PRO A 56 -18.08 23.34 -2.96
C PRO A 56 -17.78 22.38 -4.11
N TRP A 57 -18.35 22.62 -5.29
CA TRP A 57 -18.12 21.78 -6.46
C TRP A 57 -16.68 21.87 -6.97
N GLY A 58 -16.07 23.06 -6.95
CA GLY A 58 -14.66 23.26 -7.27
C GLY A 58 -13.75 22.50 -6.30
N VAL A 59 -14.04 22.56 -5.00
CA VAL A 59 -13.29 21.82 -3.96
C VAL A 59 -13.45 20.30 -4.14
N ALA A 60 -14.66 19.82 -4.40
CA ALA A 60 -14.93 18.40 -4.63
C ALA A 60 -14.14 17.86 -5.83
N ILE A 61 -14.00 18.65 -6.90
CA ILE A 61 -13.19 18.26 -8.06
C ILE A 61 -11.70 18.25 -7.76
N LEU A 62 -11.20 19.25 -7.03
CA LEU A 62 -9.79 19.30 -6.63
C LEU A 62 -9.42 18.03 -5.87
N ILE A 63 -10.23 17.66 -4.87
CA ILE A 63 -10.04 16.42 -4.10
C ILE A 63 -10.10 15.19 -5.01
N HIS A 64 -11.07 15.11 -5.93
CA HIS A 64 -11.20 13.96 -6.83
C HIS A 64 -10.03 13.85 -7.82
N TYR A 65 -9.54 14.98 -8.32
CA TYR A 65 -8.38 15.07 -9.20
C TYR A 65 -7.12 14.55 -8.48
N PHE A 66 -6.87 15.02 -7.26
CA PHE A 66 -5.73 14.55 -6.45
C PHE A 66 -5.83 13.05 -6.14
N ASN A 67 -7.03 12.51 -5.91
CA ASN A 67 -7.22 11.10 -5.62
C ASN A 67 -6.96 10.19 -6.85
N VAL A 68 -7.22 10.68 -8.07
CA VAL A 68 -7.07 9.87 -9.29
C VAL A 68 -5.71 10.04 -9.94
N PHE A 69 -5.22 11.29 -10.03
CA PHE A 69 -3.95 11.58 -10.68
C PHE A 69 -2.77 11.56 -9.70
N GLY A 70 -3.02 11.56 -8.39
CA GLY A 70 -1.99 11.78 -7.39
C GLY A 70 -1.55 13.25 -7.35
N LEU A 71 -0.93 13.66 -6.25
CA LEU A 71 -0.29 14.98 -6.16
C LEU A 71 0.96 15.01 -7.04
N PRO A 72 1.10 15.94 -8.01
CA PRO A 72 2.32 16.07 -8.80
C PRO A 72 3.55 16.50 -7.97
N ALA A 73 3.33 17.03 -6.76
CA ALA A 73 4.40 17.45 -5.84
C ALA A 73 4.89 16.33 -4.90
N SER A 74 4.14 15.22 -4.78
CA SER A 74 4.57 14.05 -4.02
C SER A 74 4.97 12.97 -5.01
N ASN A 75 6.17 13.11 -5.55
CA ASN A 75 6.77 12.07 -6.37
C ASN A 75 6.78 10.76 -5.58
N ASN A 76 6.11 9.76 -6.17
CA ASN A 76 6.16 8.34 -5.83
C ASN A 76 5.61 7.85 -4.49
N ALA A 77 5.65 8.55 -3.36
CA ALA A 77 5.44 7.89 -2.05
C ALA A 77 4.05 7.22 -1.79
N LEU A 78 3.01 7.54 -2.57
CA LEU A 78 1.65 6.97 -2.42
C LEU A 78 1.14 6.25 -3.68
N THR A 79 1.96 6.16 -4.73
CA THR A 79 1.57 5.37 -5.90
C THR A 79 1.82 3.88 -5.61
N PRO A 80 0.94 2.99 -6.10
CA PRO A 80 1.15 1.54 -5.98
C PRO A 80 2.47 1.04 -6.56
N GLU A 81 3.12 1.86 -7.40
CA GLU A 81 4.42 1.57 -8.03
C GLU A 81 5.57 1.69 -7.03
N TRP A 82 5.61 2.76 -6.24
CA TRP A 82 6.59 2.92 -5.16
C TRP A 82 6.39 1.84 -4.09
N GLU A 83 5.14 1.52 -3.74
CA GLU A 83 4.85 0.48 -2.76
C GLU A 83 5.37 -0.89 -3.26
N SER A 84 5.18 -1.20 -4.54
CA SER A 84 5.74 -2.42 -5.14
C SER A 84 7.27 -2.41 -5.23
N GLU A 85 7.87 -1.27 -5.56
CA GLU A 85 9.33 -1.15 -5.72
C GLU A 85 10.05 -1.24 -4.37
N GLU A 86 9.50 -0.61 -3.33
CA GLU A 86 10.04 -0.67 -1.97
C GLU A 86 9.83 -2.06 -1.35
N LEU A 87 8.69 -2.69 -1.62
CA LEU A 87 8.43 -4.08 -1.22
C LEU A 87 9.42 -5.04 -1.89
N GLU A 88 9.73 -4.85 -3.18
CA GLU A 88 10.70 -5.67 -3.89
C GLU A 88 12.13 -5.49 -3.33
N LYS A 89 12.52 -4.25 -3.00
CA LYS A 89 13.79 -3.96 -2.32
C LYS A 89 13.87 -4.70 -0.99
N GLU A 90 12.82 -4.68 -0.19
CA GLU A 90 12.81 -5.33 1.12
C GLU A 90 12.85 -6.86 1.02
N ILE A 91 12.12 -7.44 0.07
CA ILE A 91 12.19 -8.89 -0.22
C ILE A 91 13.60 -9.29 -0.69
N LYS A 92 14.23 -8.49 -1.55
CA LYS A 92 15.59 -8.74 -2.04
C LYS A 92 16.60 -8.66 -0.89
N ARG A 93 16.44 -7.70 0.02
CA ARG A 93 17.25 -7.55 1.23
C ARG A 93 17.13 -8.77 2.14
N LEU A 94 15.90 -9.18 2.47
CA LEU A 94 15.64 -10.37 3.29
C LEU A 94 16.16 -11.66 2.64
N ARG A 95 16.00 -11.80 1.32
CA ARG A 95 16.56 -12.94 0.57
C ARG A 95 18.09 -12.95 0.64
N SER A 96 18.74 -11.79 0.53
CA SER A 96 20.20 -11.70 0.66
C SER A 96 20.69 -12.02 2.07
N GLU A 97 19.99 -11.55 3.10
CA GLU A 97 20.27 -11.90 4.50
C GLU A 97 20.08 -13.40 4.77
N LEU A 98 18.98 -13.98 4.27
CA LEU A 98 18.74 -15.41 4.36
C LEU A 98 19.83 -16.21 3.64
N HIS A 99 20.27 -15.76 2.46
CA HIS A 99 21.33 -16.44 1.71
C HIS A 99 22.65 -16.41 2.48
N ILE A 100 23.05 -15.25 3.02
CA ILE A 100 24.23 -15.12 3.88
C ILE A 100 24.10 -15.98 5.15
N ARG A 101 22.89 -16.07 5.72
CA ARG A 101 22.62 -16.87 6.92
C ARG A 101 22.68 -18.36 6.63
N MET A 102 22.20 -18.82 5.48
CA MET A 102 22.32 -20.20 5.02
C MET A 102 23.77 -20.55 4.64
N GLU A 103 24.50 -19.64 3.99
CA GLU A 103 25.90 -19.84 3.61
C GLU A 103 26.84 -19.86 4.84
N LYS A 104 26.52 -19.07 5.87
CA LYS A 104 27.23 -19.13 7.16
C LYS A 104 26.77 -20.26 8.08
N GLN A 105 25.70 -20.97 7.76
CA GLN A 105 25.26 -22.13 8.53
C GLN A 105 26.04 -23.35 8.00
N PRO A 106 27.08 -23.85 8.70
CA PRO A 106 27.68 -25.11 8.31
C PRO A 106 26.58 -26.18 8.43
N GLU A 107 26.53 -27.11 7.48
CA GLU A 107 25.71 -28.32 7.62
C GLU A 107 25.93 -28.91 9.02
N GLY A 108 24.87 -28.96 9.84
CA GLY A 108 24.90 -29.56 11.17
C GLY A 108 24.88 -28.56 12.31
N LEU A 109 23.68 -28.06 12.65
CA LEU A 109 23.35 -27.88 14.07
C LEU A 109 22.35 -28.97 14.38
N ASP A 110 22.88 -30.14 14.75
CA ASP A 110 22.10 -31.30 15.09
C ASP A 110 21.30 -31.00 16.37
N LEU A 111 19.98 -30.85 16.21
CA LEU A 111 19.08 -30.79 17.36
C LEU A 111 19.23 -32.04 18.25
N ASN A 112 19.67 -33.17 17.69
CA ASN A 112 19.87 -34.41 18.42
C ASN A 112 21.07 -34.31 19.37
N GLU A 113 22.19 -33.74 18.95
CA GLU A 113 23.36 -33.51 19.81
C GLU A 113 23.04 -32.60 21.03
N GLN A 114 22.19 -31.57 20.85
CA GLN A 114 21.73 -30.75 21.98
C GLN A 114 20.75 -31.47 22.92
N MET A 115 19.93 -32.37 22.38
CA MET A 115 19.03 -33.20 23.18
C MET A 115 19.83 -34.25 23.98
N GLU A 116 20.83 -34.89 23.36
CA GLU A 116 21.76 -35.81 24.04
C GLU A 116 22.52 -35.11 25.18
N LEU A 117 23.06 -33.91 24.95
CA LEU A 117 23.77 -33.16 26.00
C LEU A 117 22.88 -32.83 27.21
N LYS A 118 21.61 -32.47 26.97
CA LYS A 118 20.64 -32.21 28.04
C LYS A 118 20.21 -33.49 28.77
N GLU A 119 20.11 -34.60 28.06
CA GLU A 119 19.77 -35.89 28.66
C GLU A 119 20.91 -36.41 29.54
N LEU A 120 22.16 -36.27 29.09
CA LEU A 120 23.36 -36.63 29.86
C LEU A 120 23.49 -35.81 31.15
N GLU A 121 23.27 -34.49 31.07
CA GLU A 121 23.29 -33.61 32.25
C GLU A 121 22.19 -34.00 33.25
N LYS A 122 21.00 -34.35 32.75
CA LYS A 122 19.86 -34.74 33.58
C LYS A 122 20.05 -36.12 34.23
N GLU A 123 20.70 -37.06 33.55
CA GLU A 123 21.10 -38.34 34.15
C GLU A 123 22.18 -38.15 35.20
N GLN A 124 23.16 -37.28 34.94
CA GLN A 124 24.24 -37.00 35.86
C GLN A 124 23.72 -36.35 37.15
N ASP A 125 22.83 -35.35 37.07
CA ASP A 125 22.19 -34.72 38.23
C ASP A 125 21.36 -35.71 39.07
N LYS A 126 20.71 -36.69 38.43
CA LYS A 126 20.01 -37.78 39.14
C LYS A 126 20.96 -38.70 39.88
N ARG A 127 22.05 -39.12 39.23
CA ARG A 127 23.09 -39.97 39.83
C ARG A 127 23.68 -39.35 41.09
N TRP A 128 24.03 -38.07 41.05
CA TRP A 128 24.55 -37.34 42.22
C TRP A 128 23.56 -37.34 43.39
N LYS A 129 22.27 -37.12 43.12
CA LYS A 129 21.22 -37.12 44.16
C LYS A 129 21.00 -38.49 44.79
N GLU A 130 21.21 -39.59 44.07
CA GLU A 130 21.06 -40.95 44.58
C GLU A 130 22.26 -41.38 45.44
N GLU A 131 23.47 -40.94 45.11
CA GLU A 131 24.71 -41.23 45.84
C GLU A 131 24.78 -40.49 47.19
N ASP A 132 24.19 -39.30 47.30
CA ASP A 132 24.14 -38.50 48.53
C ASP A 132 23.02 -38.93 49.52
N LEU A 133 22.18 -39.91 49.14
CA LEU A 133 21.03 -40.38 49.94
C LEU A 133 21.30 -41.66 50.74
N VAL A 134 22.55 -42.10 50.87
CA VAL A 134 23.00 -43.31 51.61
C VAL A 134 23.95 -42.94 52.74
#